data_AF-A0A9P7J880-F1
#
_entry.id   AF-A0A9P7J880-F1
#
_cell.length_a   1.000
_cell.length_b   1.000
_cell.length_c   1.000
_cell.angle_alpha   90.00
_cell.angle_beta   90.00
_cell.angle_gamma   90.00
#
_symmetry.space_group_name_H-M   'P 1'
#
loop_
_entity.id
_entity.type
_entity.pdbx_description
1 polymer ?
#
loop_
_entity_poly.entity_id
_entity_poly.type
_entity_poly.pdbx_seq_one_letter_code
_entity_poly.pdbx_strand_id
1 'polypeptide(L)'
;TSLYMFLHTGHVPLNKHLHHIHKSDSLFCAHCPGIEETMHHYLITCCHYQRAWHSLITALGHKATSTQFLLTDLSAIPHLVSFVNATSRLRAILGEIPLPHTLLN
;
A
#
# COMPACT_ATOMS: atom_id res chain seq x y z
N THR A 1 -11.61 3.05 -6.40
CA THR A 1 -12.61 2.03 -5.98
C THR A 1 -12.04 0.61 -5.93
N SER A 2 -11.13 0.17 -6.80
CA SER A 2 -10.51 -1.18 -6.74
C SER A 2 -9.44 -1.36 -5.65
N LEU A 3 -8.58 -0.35 -5.42
CA LEU A 3 -7.49 -0.41 -4.42
C LEU A 3 -7.99 -0.81 -3.02
N TYR A 4 -8.98 -0.08 -2.49
CA TYR A 4 -9.49 -0.30 -1.14
C TYR A 4 -10.09 -1.69 -0.97
N MET A 5 -10.86 -2.14 -1.96
CA MET A 5 -11.45 -3.48 -1.95
C MET A 5 -10.36 -4.56 -1.89
N PHE A 6 -9.29 -4.42 -2.66
CA PHE A 6 -8.15 -5.34 -2.59
C PHE A 6 -7.41 -5.29 -1.25
N LEU A 7 -7.20 -4.10 -0.68
CA LEU A 7 -6.57 -3.98 0.63
C LEU A 7 -7.44 -4.59 1.74
N HIS A 8 -8.73 -4.26 1.81
CA HIS A 8 -9.64 -4.78 2.83
C HIS A 8 -9.82 -6.30 2.80
N THR A 9 -9.81 -6.89 1.61
CA THR A 9 -9.96 -8.34 1.44
C THR A 9 -8.64 -9.11 1.50
N GLY A 10 -7.50 -8.42 1.65
CA GLY A 10 -6.19 -9.05 1.59
C GLY A 10 -5.80 -9.56 0.19
N HIS A 11 -6.56 -9.20 -0.85
CA HIS A 11 -6.33 -9.56 -2.26
C HIS A 11 -5.49 -8.53 -3.02
N VAL A 12 -4.78 -7.65 -2.31
CA VAL A 12 -3.83 -6.73 -2.92
C VAL A 12 -2.76 -7.52 -3.68
N PRO A 13 -2.42 -7.17 -4.93
CA PRO A 13 -1.53 -7.96 -5.76
C PRO A 13 -0.04 -7.72 -5.40
N LEU A 14 0.28 -8.01 -4.14
CA LEU A 14 1.63 -8.14 -3.61
C LEU A 14 2.06 -9.61 -3.70
N ASN A 15 3.36 -9.87 -3.67
CA ASN A 15 3.94 -11.17 -3.97
C ASN A 15 3.40 -12.28 -3.06
N LYS A 16 3.10 -12.01 -1.78
CA LYS A 16 2.47 -13.00 -0.90
C LYS A 16 1.12 -13.48 -1.44
N HIS A 17 0.25 -12.56 -1.85
CA HIS A 17 -1.05 -12.91 -2.41
C HIS A 17 -0.91 -13.54 -3.80
N LEU A 18 -0.07 -12.95 -4.65
CA LEU A 18 0.16 -13.45 -6.01
C LEU A 18 0.72 -14.88 -6.01
N HIS A 19 1.65 -15.19 -5.11
CA HIS A 19 2.18 -16.55 -4.95
C HIS A 19 1.10 -17.53 -4.49
N HIS A 20 0.25 -17.13 -3.53
CA HIS A 20 -0.87 -17.96 -3.06
C HIS A 20 -1.85 -18.35 -4.19
N ILE A 21 -2.04 -17.46 -5.17
CA ILE A 21 -2.89 -17.73 -6.35
C ILE A 21 -2.11 -18.20 -7.59
N HIS A 22 -0.84 -18.61 -7.43
CA HIS A 22 0.03 -19.10 -8.51
C HIS A 22 0.23 -18.09 -9.67
N LYS A 23 0.31 -16.81 -9.34
CA LYS A 23 0.59 -15.69 -10.28
C LYS A 23 1.97 -15.05 -10.07
N SER A 24 2.74 -15.51 -9.08
CA SER A 24 4.13 -15.12 -8.84
C SER A 24 4.93 -16.35 -8.41
N ASP A 25 6.15 -16.48 -8.91
CA ASP A 25 7.07 -17.58 -8.55
C ASP A 25 7.67 -17.40 -7.14
N SER A 26 7.52 -16.22 -6.55
CA SER A 26 8.05 -15.90 -5.22
C SER A 26 7.03 -15.12 -4.40
N LEU A 27 7.00 -15.41 -3.09
CA LEU A 27 6.23 -14.69 -2.08
C LEU A 27 7.02 -13.54 -1.42
N PHE A 28 8.33 -13.44 -1.69
CA PHE A 28 9.23 -12.48 -1.06
C PHE A 28 9.20 -11.11 -1.76
N CYS A 29 9.52 -10.07 -1.01
CA CYS A 29 9.71 -8.74 -1.55
C CYS A 29 10.97 -8.71 -2.44
N ALA A 30 10.85 -8.11 -3.64
CA ALA A 30 11.97 -7.97 -4.56
C ALA A 30 13.11 -7.09 -4.00
N HIS A 31 12.80 -6.22 -3.04
CA HIS A 31 13.75 -5.27 -2.46
C HIS A 31 14.29 -5.70 -1.08
N CYS A 32 13.60 -6.62 -0.41
CA CYS A 32 13.94 -7.08 0.95
C CYS A 32 14.10 -8.61 0.95
N PRO A 33 15.32 -9.14 0.71
CA PRO A 33 15.55 -10.58 0.64
C PRO A 33 15.07 -11.33 1.88
N GLY A 34 14.35 -12.43 1.66
CA GLY A 34 13.84 -13.29 2.74
C GLY A 34 12.62 -12.76 3.50
N ILE A 35 12.13 -11.55 3.18
CA ILE A 35 10.93 -10.97 3.81
C ILE A 35 9.73 -11.15 2.89
N GLU A 36 8.65 -11.77 3.38
CA GLU A 36 7.42 -11.91 2.61
C GLU A 36 6.81 -10.54 2.28
N GLU A 37 6.37 -10.35 1.04
CA GLU A 37 5.70 -9.11 0.64
C GLU A 37 4.23 -9.10 1.07
N THR A 38 4.02 -8.90 2.36
CA THR A 38 2.70 -8.72 2.97
C THR A 38 2.23 -7.26 2.82
N MET A 39 0.93 -7.01 3.02
CA MET A 39 0.40 -5.64 3.13
C MET A 39 1.09 -4.85 4.26
N HIS A 40 1.31 -5.48 5.43
CA HIS A 40 2.02 -4.85 6.54
C HIS A 40 3.45 -4.47 6.14
N HIS A 41 4.17 -5.37 5.46
CA HIS A 41 5.50 -5.07 4.97
C HIS A 41 5.49 -3.90 3.97
N TYR A 42 4.63 -3.98 2.97
CA TYR A 42 4.48 -2.94 1.95
C TYR A 42 4.15 -1.56 2.56
N LEU A 43 3.17 -1.48 3.46
CA LEU A 43 2.68 -0.23 4.02
C LEU A 43 3.53 0.32 5.16
N ILE A 44 4.27 -0.51 5.91
CA ILE A 44 4.84 -0.11 7.20
C ILE A 44 6.34 -0.39 7.32
N THR A 45 6.83 -1.56 6.89
CA THR A 45 8.20 -2.00 7.24
C THR A 45 9.18 -2.09 6.08
N CYS A 46 8.74 -1.90 4.84
CA CYS A 46 9.61 -1.98 3.66
C CYS A 46 10.54 -0.76 3.57
N CYS A 47 11.84 -0.98 3.75
CA CYS A 47 12.86 0.07 3.69
C CYS A 47 12.94 0.73 2.30
N HIS A 48 12.64 -0.01 1.23
CA HIS A 48 12.63 0.54 -0.13
C HIS A 48 11.55 1.63 -0.30
N TYR A 49 10.44 1.53 0.43
CA TYR A 49 9.34 2.50 0.40
C TYR A 49 9.40 3.55 1.50
N GLN A 50 10.53 3.64 2.22
CA GLN A 50 10.69 4.52 3.38
C GLN A 50 10.41 6.00 3.07
N ARG A 51 10.75 6.49 1.87
CA ARG A 51 10.46 7.89 1.49
C ARG A 51 8.95 8.14 1.37
N ALA A 52 8.21 7.24 0.72
CA ALA A 52 6.76 7.35 0.60
C ALA A 52 6.10 7.21 1.99
N TRP A 53 6.63 6.31 2.83
CA TRP A 53 6.17 6.12 4.20
C TRP A 53 6.41 7.35 5.09
N HIS A 54 7.56 8.02 4.93
CA HIS A 54 7.86 9.25 5.64
C HIS A 54 6.86 10.36 5.31
N SER A 55 6.48 10.53 4.03
CA SER A 55 5.42 11.46 3.64
C SER A 55 4.06 11.09 4.25
N LEU A 56 3.73 9.79 4.29
CA LEU A 56 2.50 9.29 4.90
C LEU A 56 2.43 9.61 6.41
N ILE A 57 3.52 9.37 7.14
CA ILE A 57 3.63 9.70 8.57
C ILE A 57 3.61 11.20 8.81
N THR A 58 4.28 11.97 7.98
CA THR A 58 4.31 13.44 8.15
C THR A 58 2.89 14.02 8.05
N ALA A 59 2.05 13.44 7.18
CA ALA A 59 0.66 13.86 7.03
C ALA A 59 -0.28 13.34 8.13
N LEU A 60 -0.13 12.08 8.57
CA LEU A 60 -1.11 11.40 9.45
C LEU A 60 -0.63 11.20 10.89
N GLY A 61 0.63 11.52 11.18
CA GLY A 61 1.28 11.28 12.46
C GLY A 61 1.33 9.79 12.84
N HIS A 62 1.22 9.52 14.14
CA HIS A 62 1.24 8.16 14.70
C HIS A 62 0.10 7.28 14.17
N LYS A 63 -1.00 7.85 13.67
CA LYS A 63 -2.13 7.07 13.14
C LYS A 63 -1.76 6.30 11.86
N ALA A 64 -0.74 6.75 11.13
CA ALA A 64 -0.23 6.07 9.93
C ALA A 64 0.28 4.65 10.19
N THR A 65 0.62 4.29 11.44
CA THR A 65 1.11 2.94 11.76
C THR A 65 -0.02 1.92 11.94
N SER A 66 -1.28 2.37 11.97
CA SER A 66 -2.45 1.50 12.06
C SER A 66 -2.97 1.19 10.65
N THR A 67 -2.83 -0.06 10.22
CA THR A 67 -3.42 -0.53 8.96
C THR A 67 -4.94 -0.35 8.97
N GLN A 68 -5.61 -0.60 10.10
CA GLN A 68 -7.04 -0.37 10.24
C GLN A 68 -7.40 1.10 9.98
N PHE A 69 -6.67 2.06 10.54
CA PHE A 69 -6.90 3.48 10.31
C PHE A 69 -6.73 3.85 8.84
N LEU A 70 -5.61 3.42 8.21
CA LEU A 70 -5.34 3.70 6.80
C LEU A 70 -6.44 3.20 5.86
N LEU A 71 -7.11 2.10 6.23
CA LEU A 71 -8.13 1.47 5.40
C LEU A 71 -9.55 1.95 5.68
N THR A 72 -9.83 2.52 6.86
CA THR A 72 -11.20 2.85 7.30
C THR A 72 -11.48 4.34 7.40
N ASP A 73 -10.47 5.17 7.65
CA ASP A 73 -10.65 6.60 7.85
C ASP A 73 -10.64 7.37 6.53
N LEU A 74 -11.68 8.18 6.28
CA LEU A 74 -11.81 8.98 5.06
C LEU A 74 -10.68 10.01 4.91
N SER A 75 -10.14 10.54 6.01
CA SER A 75 -9.01 11.46 6.00
C SER A 75 -7.70 10.78 5.59
N ALA A 76 -7.56 9.46 5.80
CA ALA A 76 -6.38 8.71 5.41
C ALA A 76 -6.35 8.38 3.90
N ILE A 77 -7.50 8.40 3.23
CA ILE A 77 -7.67 8.02 1.82
C ILE A 77 -6.69 8.75 0.89
N PRO A 78 -6.66 10.10 0.82
CA PRO A 78 -5.79 10.79 -0.13
C PRO A 78 -4.30 10.49 0.11
N HIS A 79 -3.90 10.32 1.37
CA HIS A 79 -2.52 10.01 1.73
C HIS A 79 -2.14 8.57 1.38
N LEU A 80 -3.04 7.60 1.58
CA LEU A 80 -2.83 6.22 1.16
C LEU A 80 -2.72 6.10 -0.37
N VAL A 81 -3.56 6.82 -1.12
CA VAL A 81 -3.46 6.85 -2.60
C VAL A 81 -2.13 7.47 -3.04
N SER A 82 -1.73 8.58 -2.42
CA SER A 82 -0.43 9.22 -2.69
C SER A 82 0.74 8.26 -2.42
N PHE A 83 0.71 7.53 -1.30
CA PHE A 83 1.69 6.49 -0.99
C PHE A 83 1.75 5.43 -2.09
N VAL A 84 0.59 4.85 -2.47
CA VAL A 84 0.55 3.78 -3.48
C VAL A 84 1.09 4.24 -4.82
N ASN A 85 0.74 5.44 -5.26
CA ASN A 85 1.27 6.00 -6.51
C ASN A 85 2.78 6.28 -6.42
N ALA A 86 3.25 6.84 -5.31
CA ALA A 86 4.67 7.15 -5.10
C ALA A 86 5.56 5.90 -5.11
N THR A 87 5.06 4.75 -4.63
CA THR A 87 5.83 3.49 -4.69
C THR A 87 5.81 2.84 -6.08
N SER A 88 4.84 3.19 -6.93
CA SER A 88 4.56 2.52 -8.21
C SER A 88 4.38 0.99 -8.13
N ARG A 89 4.32 0.40 -6.93
CA ARG A 89 4.33 -1.06 -6.74
C ARG A 89 3.14 -1.74 -7.39
N LEU A 90 1.98 -1.07 -7.38
CA LEU A 90 0.72 -1.60 -7.90
C LEU A 90 0.40 -1.07 -9.31
N ARG A 91 1.27 -0.24 -9.90
CA ARG A 91 0.99 0.48 -11.15
C ARG A 91 0.76 -0.46 -12.34
N ALA A 92 1.48 -1.56 -12.41
CA ALA A 92 1.34 -2.54 -13.49
C ALA A 92 -0.04 -3.23 -13.52
N ILE A 93 -0.74 -3.29 -12.38
CA ILE A 93 -1.98 -4.05 -12.23
C ILE A 93 -3.20 -3.14 -12.05
N LEU A 94 -3.05 -2.05 -11.29
CA LEU A 94 -4.14 -1.12 -10.98
C LEU A 94 -4.08 0.18 -11.81
N GLY A 95 -3.01 0.38 -12.58
CA GLY A 95 -2.73 1.67 -13.19
C GLY A 95 -2.35 2.74 -12.16
N GLU A 96 -2.37 3.99 -12.58
CA GLU A 96 -2.29 5.13 -11.68
C GLU A 96 -3.64 5.33 -10.98
N ILE A 97 -3.60 5.51 -9.66
CA ILE A 97 -4.82 5.61 -8.86
C ILE A 97 -5.18 7.09 -8.75
N PRO A 98 -6.34 7.54 -9.26
CA PRO A 98 -6.70 8.94 -9.19
C PRO A 98 -6.83 9.36 -7.72
N LEU A 99 -6.28 10.52 -7.40
CA LEU A 99 -6.50 11.14 -6.10
C LEU A 99 -8.01 11.45 -5.95
N PRO A 100 -8.57 11.30 -4.74
CA PRO A 100 -9.93 11.74 -4.49
C PRO A 100 -10.02 13.24 -4.80
N HIS A 101 -10.88 13.62 -5.75
CA HIS A 101 -11.25 15.02 -5.88
C HIS A 101 -11.99 15.39 -4.58
N THR A 102 -11.40 16.30 -3.80
CA THR A 102 -11.89 16.94 -2.56
C THR A 102 -11.97 16.13 -1.26
N LEU A 103 -11.03 16.40 -0.34
CA LEU A 103 -11.28 16.86 1.04
C LEU A 103 -10.24 17.95 1.42
N LEU A 104 -9.97 18.87 0.49
CA LEU A 104 -9.34 20.15 0.83
C LEU A 104 -10.49 21.15 0.90
N ASN A 105 -11.10 21.25 2.08
CA ASN A 105 -11.89 22.40 2.47
C ASN A 105 -10.95 23.41 3.13
#